data_AF-A0A352NGF0-F1
#
_entry.id   AF-A0A352NGF0-F1
#
_cell.length_a   1.000
_cell.length_b   1.000
_cell.length_c   1.000
_cell.angle_alpha   90.00
_cell.angle_beta   90.00
_cell.angle_gamma   90.00
#
_symmetry.space_group_name_H-M   'P 1'
#
loop_
_entity.id
_entity.type
_entity.pdbx_description
1 polymer ?
#
loop_
_entity_poly.entity_id
_entity_poly.type
_entity_poly.pdbx_seq_one_letter_code
_entity_poly.pdbx_strand_id
1 'polypeptide(L)'
;KCRFCYDRLLENERPACITACPTGALKYGDRQTLLAEARQRINSNSNYVKHIYGEKEYGGTSWMYISDVPFEQLGFNTSVSEKSIPSYTWQAL
;
A
#
# COMPACT_ATOMS: atom_id res chain seq x y z
N LYS A 1 11.91 11.61 2.45
CA LYS A 1 10.75 10.72 2.20
C LYS A 1 11.21 9.38 1.61
N CYS A 2 10.39 8.34 1.69
CA CYS A 2 10.64 7.09 0.95
C CYS A 2 10.87 7.40 -0.54
N ARG A 3 11.88 6.76 -1.13
CA ARG A 3 12.22 6.87 -2.57
C ARG A 3 12.16 5.51 -3.29
N PHE A 4 11.49 4.52 -2.69
CA PHE A 4 11.36 3.16 -3.25
C PHE A 4 12.72 2.50 -3.58
N CYS A 5 13.79 2.88 -2.87
CA CYS A 5 15.16 2.43 -3.15
C CYS A 5 15.55 2.60 -4.64
N TYR A 6 15.23 3.75 -5.23
CA TYR A 6 15.47 4.08 -6.64
C TYR A 6 16.85 3.63 -7.16
N ASP A 7 17.90 3.90 -6.40
CA ASP A 7 19.28 3.47 -6.65
C ASP A 7 19.43 1.95 -6.81
N ARG A 8 18.80 1.17 -5.93
CA ARG A 8 18.80 -0.30 -6.00
C ARG A 8 18.00 -0.83 -7.19
N LEU A 9 16.87 -0.18 -7.48
CA LEU A 9 16.02 -0.57 -8.60
C LEU A 9 16.74 -0.39 -9.96
N LEU A 10 17.60 0.63 -10.10
CA LEU A 10 18.43 0.83 -11.30
C LEU A 10 19.39 -0.34 -11.52
N GLU A 11 19.88 -0.95 -10.45
CA GLU A 11 20.75 -2.14 -10.47
C GLU A 11 19.95 -3.46 -10.48
N ASN A 12 18.63 -3.41 -10.75
CA ASN A 12 17.72 -4.55 -10.73
C ASN A 12 17.63 -5.29 -9.38
N GLU A 13 17.99 -4.63 -8.29
CA GLU A 13 17.84 -5.17 -6.95
C GLU A 13 16.46 -4.88 -6.36
N ARG A 14 16.08 -5.61 -5.30
CA ARG A 14 14.86 -5.35 -4.55
C ARG A 14 15.06 -4.21 -3.54
N PRO A 15 13.99 -3.50 -3.14
CA PRO A 15 14.10 -2.50 -2.08
C PRO A 15 14.63 -3.10 -0.76
N ALA A 16 15.33 -2.28 0.01
CA ALA A 16 16.03 -2.74 1.22
C ALA A 16 15.10 -3.30 2.29
N CYS A 17 13.98 -2.63 2.57
CA CYS A 17 13.00 -3.12 3.54
C CYS A 17 12.38 -4.46 3.12
N ILE A 18 12.19 -4.69 1.82
CA ILE A 18 11.67 -5.96 1.29
C ILE A 18 12.68 -7.07 1.50
N THR A 19 13.95 -6.82 1.18
CA THR A 19 15.04 -7.80 1.33
C THR A 19 15.27 -8.13 2.80
N ALA A 20 15.15 -7.15 3.69
CA ALA A 20 15.39 -7.31 5.11
C ALA A 20 14.23 -8.00 5.86
N CYS A 21 13.04 -8.14 5.26
CA CYS A 21 11.85 -8.66 5.95
C CYS A 21 11.92 -10.19 6.09
N PRO A 22 12.14 -10.74 7.31
CA PRO A 22 12.33 -12.18 7.48
C PRO A 22 11.02 -12.97 7.37
N THR A 23 9.89 -12.32 7.70
CA THR A 23 8.56 -12.95 7.72
C THR A 23 7.84 -12.86 6.36
N GLY A 24 8.40 -12.12 5.40
CA GLY A 24 7.74 -11.88 4.12
C GLY A 24 6.44 -11.06 4.23
N ALA A 25 6.30 -10.26 5.29
CA ALA A 25 5.20 -9.32 5.47
C ALA A 25 5.21 -8.21 4.40
N LEU A 26 6.41 -7.76 4.01
CA LEU A 26 6.57 -6.78 2.95
C LEU A 26 6.73 -7.47 1.58
N LYS A 27 5.99 -6.99 0.58
CA LYS A 27 6.03 -7.47 -0.81
C LYS A 27 6.27 -6.29 -1.76
N TYR A 28 6.89 -6.59 -2.90
CA TYR A 28 7.17 -5.63 -3.96
C TYR A 28 6.98 -6.29 -5.32
N GLY A 29 6.40 -5.56 -6.26
CA GLY A 29 6.07 -6.05 -7.59
C GLY A 29 5.03 -5.18 -8.28
N ASP A 30 4.46 -5.70 -9.36
CA ASP A 30 3.36 -5.05 -10.06
C ASP A 30 2.15 -4.85 -9.15
N ARG A 31 1.51 -3.68 -9.28
CA ARG A 31 0.39 -3.29 -8.42
C ARG A 31 -0.80 -4.24 -8.53
N GLN A 32 -1.13 -4.71 -9.73
CA GLN A 32 -2.28 -5.61 -9.93
C GLN A 32 -2.00 -6.97 -9.30
N THR A 33 -0.77 -7.49 -9.44
CA THR A 33 -0.36 -8.73 -8.78
C THR A 33 -0.43 -8.61 -7.26
N LEU A 34 0.05 -7.50 -6.69
CA LEU A 34 -0.01 -7.27 -5.24
C LEU A 34 -1.45 -7.14 -4.73
N LEU A 35 -2.35 -6.49 -5.49
CA LEU A 35 -3.76 -6.41 -5.14
C LEU A 35 -4.43 -7.79 -5.14
N ALA A 36 -4.14 -8.63 -6.14
CA ALA A 36 -4.65 -9.98 -6.20
C ALA A 36 -4.18 -10.81 -4.99
N GLU A 37 -2.88 -10.75 -4.64
CA GLU A 37 -2.32 -11.41 -3.46
C GLU A 37 -2.96 -10.89 -2.16
N ALA A 38 -3.12 -9.58 -2.01
CA ALA A 38 -3.75 -8.97 -0.84
C ALA A 38 -5.20 -9.43 -0.67
N ARG A 39 -5.99 -9.45 -1.76
CA ARG A 39 -7.37 -9.97 -1.75
C ARG A 39 -7.41 -11.45 -1.37
N GLN A 40 -6.50 -12.25 -1.90
CA GLN A 40 -6.39 -13.66 -1.56
C GLN A 40 -6.12 -13.86 -0.05
N ARG A 41 -5.14 -13.14 0.52
CA ARG A 41 -4.80 -13.21 1.96
C ARG A 41 -5.95 -12.78 2.86
N ILE A 42 -6.62 -11.67 2.50
CA ILE A 42 -7.79 -11.19 3.24
C ILE A 42 -8.92 -12.22 3.19
N ASN A 43 -9.12 -12.91 2.05
CA ASN A 43 -10.19 -13.88 1.90
C ASN A 43 -9.87 -15.24 2.53
N SER A 44 -8.59 -15.62 2.65
CA SER A 44 -8.18 -16.88 3.28
C SER A 44 -8.16 -16.85 4.80
N ASN A 45 -8.22 -15.67 5.43
CA ASN A 45 -8.25 -15.52 6.89
C ASN A 45 -9.28 -14.45 7.31
N SER A 46 -10.28 -14.85 8.11
CA SER A 46 -11.35 -13.97 8.58
C SER A 46 -10.91 -12.87 9.55
N ASN A 47 -9.72 -12.97 10.15
CA ASN A 47 -9.21 -11.98 11.09
C ASN A 47 -8.83 -10.67 10.40
N TYR A 48 -8.53 -10.70 9.09
CA TYR A 48 -8.22 -9.48 8.36
C TYR A 48 -9.44 -8.57 8.21
N VAL A 49 -9.21 -7.27 8.40
CA VAL A 49 -10.13 -6.23 7.96
C VAL A 49 -10.33 -6.37 6.45
N LYS A 50 -11.59 -6.37 5.98
CA LYS A 50 -11.96 -6.53 4.57
C LYS A 50 -11.71 -5.25 3.76
N HIS A 51 -10.51 -4.68 3.89
CA HIS A 51 -10.09 -3.44 3.28
C HIS A 51 -8.59 -3.48 2.97
N ILE A 52 -8.20 -3.02 1.78
CA ILE A 52 -6.81 -2.82 1.38
C ILE A 52 -6.57 -1.31 1.41
N TYR A 53 -5.91 -0.83 2.45
CA TYR A 53 -5.61 0.59 2.58
C TYR A 53 -4.55 0.99 1.54
N GLY A 54 -4.80 2.08 0.82
CA GLY A 54 -4.01 2.55 -0.31
C GLY A 54 -4.51 2.05 -1.66
N GLU A 55 -5.54 1.20 -1.72
CA GLU A 55 -6.12 0.75 -3.00
C GLU A 55 -6.89 1.88 -3.69
N LYS A 56 -7.68 2.64 -2.92
CA LYS A 56 -8.59 3.67 -3.46
C LYS A 56 -8.33 5.06 -2.88
N GLU A 57 -7.73 5.11 -1.70
CA GLU A 57 -7.39 6.33 -0.99
C GLU A 57 -6.61 7.27 -1.91
N TYR A 58 -7.11 8.50 -2.06
CA TYR A 58 -6.54 9.53 -2.93
C TYR A 58 -6.39 9.13 -4.40
N GLY A 59 -7.33 8.34 -4.94
CA GLY A 59 -7.26 7.81 -6.30
C GLY A 59 -6.40 6.55 -6.43
N GLY A 60 -5.95 6.00 -5.30
CA GLY A 60 -5.06 4.85 -5.22
C GLY A 60 -3.59 5.24 -5.10
N THR A 61 -2.84 4.40 -4.41
CA THR A 61 -1.43 4.63 -4.09
C THR A 61 -0.55 3.47 -4.56
N SER A 62 0.77 3.69 -4.55
CA SER A 62 1.77 2.64 -4.80
C SER A 62 2.17 1.87 -3.54
N TRP A 63 1.63 2.22 -2.36
CA TRP A 63 1.98 1.62 -1.09
C TRP A 63 0.72 1.18 -0.36
N MET A 64 0.53 -0.12 -0.20
CA MET A 64 -0.72 -0.69 0.30
C MET A 64 -0.50 -1.47 1.59
N TYR A 65 -1.54 -1.53 2.42
CA TYR A 65 -1.55 -2.29 3.67
C TYR A 65 -2.77 -3.20 3.76
N ILE A 66 -2.57 -4.36 4.40
CA ILE A 66 -3.62 -5.22 4.93
C ILE A 66 -3.35 -5.40 6.42
N SER A 67 -4.39 -5.49 7.23
CA SER A 67 -4.28 -5.55 8.68
C SER A 67 -5.43 -6.36 9.27
N ASP A 68 -5.15 -7.07 10.37
CA ASP A 68 -6.14 -7.70 11.25
C ASP A 68 -6.66 -6.73 12.34
N VAL A 69 -5.99 -5.60 12.53
CA VAL A 69 -6.42 -4.49 13.38
C VAL A 69 -7.09 -3.40 12.54
N PRO A 70 -8.23 -2.81 12.96
CA PRO A 70 -8.85 -1.67 12.29
C PRO A 70 -7.86 -0.52 12.07
N PHE A 71 -7.88 0.07 10.86
CA PHE A 71 -6.89 1.06 10.43
C PHE A 71 -6.92 2.34 11.27
N GLU A 72 -8.08 2.74 11.79
CA GLU A 72 -8.23 3.87 12.70
C GLU A 72 -7.45 3.67 14.01
N GLN A 73 -7.43 2.44 14.54
CA GLN A 73 -6.66 2.11 15.74
C GLN A 73 -5.15 2.12 15.50
N LEU A 74 -4.74 1.87 14.25
CA LEU A 74 -3.35 1.99 13.80
C LEU A 74 -2.95 3.44 13.48
N GLY A 75 -3.86 4.41 13.63
CA GLY A 75 -3.61 5.83 13.36
C GLY A 75 -3.67 6.23 11.89
N PHE A 76 -4.25 5.38 11.02
CA PHE A 76 -4.46 5.71 9.62
C PHE A 76 -5.69 6.60 9.48
N ASN A 77 -5.65 7.53 8.53
CA ASN A 77 -6.82 8.32 8.17
C ASN A 77 -7.70 7.52 7.20
N THR A 78 -8.88 7.09 7.65
CA THR A 78 -9.86 6.34 6.85
C THR A 78 -10.98 7.22 6.28
N SER A 79 -11.06 8.49 6.68
CA SER A 79 -12.03 9.47 6.19
C SER A 79 -11.45 10.30 5.05
N VAL A 80 -10.93 9.64 4.02
CA VAL A 80 -10.25 10.27 2.87
C VAL A 80 -11.04 10.06 1.58
N SER A 81 -10.80 10.93 0.60
CA SER A 81 -11.46 10.82 -0.71
C SER A 81 -10.89 9.66 -1.53
N GLU A 82 -11.74 8.99 -2.31
CA GLU A 82 -11.30 8.06 -3.36
C GLU A 82 -10.87 8.80 -4.66
N LYS A 83 -11.09 10.11 -4.74
CA LYS A 83 -10.66 10.90 -5.91
C LYS A 83 -9.16 11.17 -5.84
N SER A 84 -8.50 11.14 -7.00
CA SER A 84 -7.11 11.60 -7.11
C SER A 84 -6.97 13.03 -6.61
N ILE A 85 -5.90 13.29 -5.86
CA ILE A 85 -5.52 14.66 -5.54
C ILE A 85 -5.19 15.38 -6.87
N PRO A 86 -5.67 16.62 -7.07
CA PRO A 86 -5.34 17.39 -8.26
C PRO A 86 -3.85 17.65 -8.37
N SER A 87 -3.34 17.75 -9.60
CA SER A 87 -1.92 18.02 -9.85
C SER A 87 -1.48 19.40 -9.35
N TYR A 88 -2.41 20.34 -9.23
CA TYR A 88 -2.14 21.71 -8.81
C TYR A 88 -3.08 22.17 -7.70
N THR A 89 -2.54 22.89 -6.71
CA THR A 89 -3.29 23.37 -5.53
C THR A 89 -4.50 24.22 -5.89
N TRP A 90 -4.44 25.01 -6.96
CA TRP A 90 -5.54 25.87 -7.40
C TRP A 90 -6.77 25.09 -7.87
N GLN A 91 -6.63 23.80 -8.21
CA GLN A 91 -7.74 22.94 -8.58
C GLN A 91 -8.44 22.32 -7.35
N ALA A 92 -7.88 22.50 -6.15
CA ALA A 92 -8.41 22.02 -4.88
C ALA A 92 -9.01 23.14 -4.00
N LEU A 93 -8.85 24.41 -4.41
CA LEU A 93 -9.46 25.60 -3.82
C LEU A 93 -10.76 25.94 -4.55
#